data_AF-A0A6G2VNE5-F1
#
_entry.id   AF-A0A6G2VNE5-F1
#
_cell.length_a   1.000
_cell.length_b   1.000
_cell.length_c   1.000
_cell.angle_alpha   90.00
_cell.angle_beta   90.00
_cell.angle_gamma   90.00
#
_symmetry.space_group_name_H-M   'P 1'
#
loop_
_entity.id
_entity.type
_entity.pdbx_description
1 polymer ?
#
loop_
_entity_poly.entity_id
_entity_poly.type
_entity_poly.pdbx_seq_one_letter_code
_entity_poly.pdbx_strand_id
1 'polypeptide(L)'
;VAQWAQIGPYRLLTALPPEAAQDRVVGPLLAPAHRELARTAEVYLDCAGQAGRAASELGIHRQTLYYRLSRVERLTGLDLDDGEDRLLLHMALKRARL
;
A
#
# COMPACT_ATOMS: atom_id res chain seq x y z
N VAL A 1 9.33 3.36 26.43
CA VAL A 1 9.36 4.61 25.63
C VAL A 1 9.87 4.24 24.24
N ALA A 2 9.01 4.24 23.22
CA ALA A 2 9.47 3.97 21.85
C ALA A 2 10.40 5.11 21.43
N GLN A 3 11.65 4.78 21.07
CA GLN A 3 12.62 5.79 20.67
C GLN A 3 12.13 6.45 19.37
N TRP A 4 12.11 7.78 19.35
CA TRP A 4 11.60 8.62 18.24
C TRP A 4 12.20 8.27 16.86
N ALA A 5 13.34 7.59 16.81
CA ALA A 5 13.98 7.06 15.60
C ALA A 5 13.33 5.78 15.03
N GLN A 6 12.62 4.98 15.85
CA GLN A 6 11.99 3.73 15.42
C GLN A 6 10.69 3.95 14.62
N ILE A 7 10.13 5.17 14.64
CA ILE A 7 8.96 5.52 13.83
C ILE A 7 9.33 5.58 12.35
N GLY A 8 10.61 5.77 11.99
CA GLY A 8 11.06 5.79 10.60
C GLY A 8 10.28 6.80 9.73
N PRO A 9 9.97 6.49 8.45
CA PRO A 9 9.28 7.41 7.55
C PRO A 9 7.86 7.79 8.01
N TYR A 10 7.23 7.01 8.90
CA TYR A 10 5.88 7.27 9.41
C TYR A 10 5.79 8.58 10.21
N ARG A 11 6.91 9.13 10.68
CA ARG A 11 6.95 10.47 11.28
C ARG A 11 6.41 11.53 10.33
N LEU A 12 6.81 11.46 9.06
CA LEU A 12 6.37 12.43 8.05
C LEU A 12 4.87 12.30 7.81
N LEU A 13 4.34 11.07 7.79
CA LEU A 13 2.90 10.83 7.66
C LEU A 13 2.10 11.42 8.82
N THR A 14 2.59 11.33 10.06
CA THR A 14 1.92 11.91 11.23
C THR A 14 1.95 13.44 11.27
N ALA A 15 2.86 14.07 10.52
CA ALA A 15 2.94 15.53 10.44
C ALA A 15 2.00 16.13 9.37
N LEU A 16 1.42 15.30 8.50
CA LEU A 16 0.47 15.77 7.47
C LEU A 16 -0.94 15.95 8.07
N PRO A 17 -1.65 17.04 7.72
CA PRO A 17 -2.98 17.29 8.25
C PRO A 17 -3.97 16.15 7.88
N PRO A 18 -4.95 15.83 8.75
CA PRO A 18 -5.95 14.77 8.51
C PRO A 18 -6.73 14.95 7.22
N GLU A 19 -7.05 16.18 6.82
CA GLU A 19 -7.78 16.47 5.59
C GLU A 19 -6.98 16.15 4.31
N ALA A 20 -5.64 16.14 4.39
CA ALA A 20 -4.79 15.70 3.27
C ALA A 20 -4.73 14.16 3.14
N ALA A 21 -5.41 13.40 4.01
CA ALA A 21 -5.31 11.94 4.10
C ALA A 21 -6.14 11.16 3.11
N GLN A 22 -7.29 11.71 2.72
CA GLN A 22 -8.27 10.98 1.95
C GLN A 22 -8.00 11.24 0.49
N ASP A 23 -6.93 10.64 -0.02
CA ASP A 23 -6.71 10.61 -1.45
C ASP A 23 -7.89 9.89 -2.11
N ARG A 24 -8.60 10.61 -2.97
CA ARG A 24 -9.75 10.07 -3.71
C ARG A 24 -9.35 8.91 -4.62
N VAL A 25 -8.08 8.86 -5.02
CA VAL A 25 -7.50 7.80 -5.86
C VAL A 25 -7.39 6.48 -5.09
N VAL A 26 -6.93 6.52 -3.84
CA VAL A 26 -6.74 5.31 -3.01
C VAL A 26 -7.99 4.96 -2.19
N GLY A 27 -8.89 5.92 -1.96
CA GLY A 27 -10.14 5.74 -1.21
C GLY A 27 -10.94 4.47 -1.56
N PRO A 28 -11.20 4.16 -2.85
CA PRO A 28 -11.89 2.94 -3.24
C PRO A 28 -11.21 1.66 -2.75
N LEU A 29 -9.86 1.59 -2.78
CA LEU A 29 -9.10 0.43 -2.31
C LEU A 29 -9.22 0.20 -0.80
N LEU A 30 -9.46 1.26 -0.03
CA LEU A 30 -9.59 1.20 1.42
C LEU A 30 -10.98 0.74 1.90
N ALA A 31 -11.94 0.58 0.98
CA ALA A 31 -13.25 0.06 1.33
C ALA A 31 -13.17 -1.37 1.92
N PRO A 32 -14.03 -1.75 2.88
CA PRO A 32 -13.99 -3.08 3.49
C PRO A 32 -14.04 -4.25 2.49
N ALA A 33 -14.73 -4.08 1.36
CA ALA A 33 -14.82 -5.06 0.29
C ALA A 33 -13.48 -5.36 -0.41
N HIS A 34 -12.50 -4.47 -0.27
CA HIS A 34 -11.19 -4.56 -0.94
C HIS A 34 -10.04 -4.77 0.05
N ARG A 35 -10.33 -5.13 1.31
CA ARG A 35 -9.34 -5.39 2.37
C ARG A 35 -8.21 -6.34 1.93
N GLU A 36 -8.54 -7.39 1.19
CA GLU A 36 -7.54 -8.34 0.71
C GLU A 36 -6.63 -7.75 -0.38
N LEU A 37 -7.17 -6.91 -1.26
CA LEU A 37 -6.40 -6.20 -2.28
C LEU A 37 -5.48 -5.16 -1.63
N ALA A 38 -5.99 -4.40 -0.66
CA ALA A 38 -5.21 -3.46 0.14
C ALA A 38 -4.05 -4.16 0.86
N ARG A 39 -4.32 -5.29 1.53
CA ARG A 39 -3.28 -6.12 2.16
C ARG A 39 -2.24 -6.60 1.14
N THR A 40 -2.69 -7.04 -0.03
CA THR A 40 -1.81 -7.55 -1.08
C THR A 40 -0.88 -6.46 -1.61
N ALA A 41 -1.41 -5.28 -1.92
CA ALA A 41 -0.62 -4.13 -2.36
C ALA A 41 0.39 -3.70 -1.31
N GLU A 42 -0.02 -3.65 -0.03
CA GLU A 42 0.89 -3.24 1.04
C GLU A 42 2.05 -4.21 1.23
N VAL A 43 1.80 -5.52 1.24
CA VAL A 43 2.87 -6.53 1.35
C VAL A 43 3.81 -6.46 0.14
N TYR A 44 3.27 -6.23 -1.05
CA TYR A 44 4.08 -6.04 -2.25
C TYR A 44 5.03 -4.84 -2.12
N LEU A 45 4.52 -3.71 -1.63
CA LEU A 45 5.28 -2.46 -1.44
C LEU A 45 6.27 -2.58 -0.27
N ASP A 46 5.91 -3.24 0.83
CA ASP A 46 6.80 -3.55 1.96
C ASP A 46 7.96 -4.48 1.51
N CYS A 47 7.71 -5.35 0.55
CA CYS A 47 8.73 -6.17 -0.13
C CYS A 47 9.50 -5.42 -1.22
N ALA A 48 9.40 -4.09 -1.30
CA ALA A 48 10.04 -3.25 -2.31
C ALA A 48 9.73 -3.67 -3.76
N GLY A 49 8.50 -4.11 -4.02
CA GLY A 49 8.06 -4.58 -5.35
C GLY A 49 8.57 -5.97 -5.73
N GLN A 50 9.23 -6.69 -4.82
CA GLN A 50 9.73 -8.04 -5.12
C GLN A 50 8.58 -9.06 -5.08
N ALA A 51 7.96 -9.30 -6.24
CA ALA A 51 6.80 -10.18 -6.39
C ALA A 51 6.99 -11.59 -5.78
N GLY A 52 8.19 -12.18 -5.91
CA GLY A 52 8.49 -13.49 -5.32
C GLY A 52 8.42 -13.49 -3.79
N ARG A 53 9.00 -12.46 -3.16
CA ARG A 53 8.97 -12.31 -1.69
C ARG A 53 7.56 -12.02 -1.19
N ALA A 54 6.85 -11.12 -1.87
CA ALA A 54 5.49 -10.76 -1.51
C ALA A 54 4.52 -11.95 -1.64
N ALA A 55 4.64 -12.75 -2.71
CA ALA A 55 3.84 -13.96 -2.90
C ALA A 55 4.13 -14.99 -1.78
N SER A 56 5.40 -15.16 -1.42
CA SER A 56 5.80 -16.04 -0.30
C SER A 56 5.23 -15.57 1.03
N GLU A 57 5.28 -14.27 1.33
CA GLU A 57 4.75 -13.70 2.58
C GLU A 57 3.23 -13.78 2.65
N LEU A 58 2.54 -13.66 1.52
CA LEU A 58 1.09 -13.80 1.43
C LEU A 58 0.63 -15.27 1.38
N GLY A 59 1.53 -16.22 1.17
CA GLY A 59 1.20 -17.65 1.00
C GLY A 59 0.39 -17.92 -0.27
N ILE A 60 0.63 -17.16 -1.35
CA ILE A 60 -0.10 -17.28 -2.62
C ILE A 60 0.84 -17.53 -3.79
N HIS A 61 0.29 -18.02 -4.90
CA HIS A 61 1.05 -18.14 -6.14
C HIS A 61 1.33 -16.76 -6.77
N ARG A 62 2.47 -16.62 -7.45
CA ARG A 62 2.88 -15.37 -8.10
C ARG A 62 1.85 -14.87 -9.11
N GLN A 63 1.17 -15.77 -9.82
CA GLN A 63 0.09 -15.40 -10.75
C GLN A 63 -1.12 -14.77 -10.02
N THR A 64 -1.47 -15.29 -8.85
CA THR A 64 -2.55 -14.73 -8.02
C THR A 64 -2.16 -13.35 -7.50
N LEU A 65 -0.89 -13.16 -7.14
CA LEU A 65 -0.37 -11.83 -6.79
C LEU A 65 -0.56 -10.84 -7.94
N TYR A 66 -0.08 -11.16 -9.15
CA TYR A 66 -0.22 -10.28 -10.31
C TYR A 66 -1.67 -9.96 -10.66
N TYR A 67 -2.55 -10.97 -10.58
CA TYR A 67 -3.98 -10.74 -10.76
C TYR A 67 -4.52 -9.70 -9.76
N ARG A 68 -4.15 -9.81 -8.48
CA ARG A 68 -4.58 -8.87 -7.44
C ARG A 68 -3.98 -7.47 -7.63
N LEU A 69 -2.71 -7.38 -7.99
CA LEU A 69 -2.05 -6.10 -8.27
C LEU A 69 -2.69 -5.39 -9.47
N SER A 70 -2.98 -6.10 -10.55
CA SER A 70 -3.73 -5.53 -11.70
C SER A 70 -5.13 -5.04 -11.31
N ARG A 71 -5.79 -5.72 -10.36
CA ARG A 71 -7.08 -5.26 -9.81
C ARG A 71 -6.92 -4.00 -8.96
N VAL A 72 -5.81 -3.82 -8.26
CA VAL A 72 -5.48 -2.61 -7.50
C VAL A 72 -5.26 -1.44 -8.46
N GLU A 73 -4.44 -1.62 -9.51
CA GLU A 73 -4.19 -0.61 -10.55
C GLU A 73 -5.49 -0.18 -11.21
N ARG A 74 -6.36 -1.12 -11.59
CA ARG A 74 -7.67 -0.79 -12.17
C ARG A 74 -8.60 -0.03 -11.21
N LEU A 75 -8.52 -0.31 -9.91
CA LEU A 75 -9.43 0.27 -8.91
C LEU A 75 -9.00 1.69 -8.54
N THR A 76 -7.69 1.93 -8.53
CA THR A 76 -7.08 3.20 -8.12
C THR A 76 -6.75 4.10 -9.31
N GLY A 77 -6.46 3.52 -10.47
CA GLY A 77 -5.91 4.23 -11.63
C GLY A 77 -4.40 4.43 -11.56
N LEU A 78 -3.73 3.92 -10.52
CA LEU A 78 -2.28 4.01 -10.33
C LEU A 78 -1.54 2.97 -11.16
N ASP A 79 -0.33 3.31 -11.58
CA ASP A 79 0.64 2.43 -12.23
C ASP A 79 1.68 1.94 -11.21
N LEU A 80 1.76 0.63 -10.96
CA LEU A 80 2.72 0.10 -9.99
C LEU A 80 4.15 -0.02 -10.54
N ASP A 81 4.36 0.21 -11.83
CA ASP A 81 5.69 0.37 -12.40
C ASP A 81 6.23 1.79 -12.18
N ASP A 82 5.36 2.78 -11.98
CA ASP A 82 5.74 4.15 -11.62
C ASP A 82 6.15 4.31 -10.14
N GLY A 83 7.18 5.12 -9.90
CA GLY A 83 7.74 5.31 -8.56
C GLY A 83 6.90 6.21 -7.65
N GLU A 84 6.30 7.26 -8.20
CA GLU A 84 5.49 8.21 -7.45
C GLU A 84 4.15 7.56 -7.07
N ASP A 85 3.54 6.82 -7.99
CA ASP A 85 2.30 6.08 -7.76
C ASP A 85 2.46 5.00 -6.69
N ARG A 86 3.55 4.23 -6.72
CA ARG A 86 3.89 3.29 -5.64
C ARG A 86 4.04 3.99 -4.29
N LEU A 87 4.76 5.11 -4.26
CA LEU A 87 5.00 5.86 -3.02
C LEU A 87 3.68 6.39 -2.45
N LEU A 88 2.85 6.99 -3.30
CA LEU A 88 1.52 7.48 -2.93
C LEU A 88 0.66 6.37 -2.34
N LEU A 89 0.56 5.24 -3.04
CA LEU A 89 -0.20 4.08 -2.60
C LEU A 89 0.32 3.54 -1.26
N HIS A 90 1.64 3.42 -1.10
CA HIS A 90 2.25 2.91 0.12
C HIS A 90 1.94 3.82 1.31
N MET A 91 2.12 5.13 1.15
CA MET A 91 1.82 6.13 2.16
C MET A 91 0.35 6.11 2.58
N ALA A 92 -0.58 6.03 1.62
CA ALA A 92 -2.01 5.97 1.88
C ALA A 92 -2.41 4.70 2.66
N LEU A 93 -1.87 3.53 2.26
CA LEU A 93 -2.11 2.25 2.95
C LEU A 93 -1.57 2.27 4.38
N LYS A 94 -0.35 2.78 4.58
CA LYS A 94 0.26 2.93 5.91
C LYS A 94 -0.54 3.86 6.80
N ARG A 95 -1.00 4.99 6.24
CA ARG A 95 -1.81 5.95 6.98
C ARG A 95 -3.15 5.37 7.41
N ALA A 96 -3.81 4.58 6.56
CA ALA A 96 -5.08 3.94 6.89
C ALA A 96 -4.99 2.92 8.05
N ARG A 97 -3.79 2.51 8.45
CA ARG A 97 -3.53 1.61 9.59
C ARG A 97 -3.10 2.32 10.87
N LEU A 98 -2.70 3.59 10.79
CA LEU A 98 -2.34 4.43 11.95
C LEU A 98 -3.60 4.90 12.66
#